data_AF-A0A7S7QZE3-F1
#
_entry.id   AF-A0A7S7QZE3-F1
#
_cell.length_a   1.000
_cell.length_b   1.000
_cell.length_c   1.000
_cell.angle_alpha   90.00
_cell.angle_beta   90.00
_cell.angle_gamma   90.00
#
_symmetry.space_group_name_H-M   'P 1'
#
loop_
_entity.id
_entity.type
_entity.pdbx_description
1 polymer ?
#
loop_
_entity_poly.entity_id
_entity_poly.type
_entity_poly.pdbx_seq_one_letter_code
_entity_poly.pdbx_strand_id
1 'polypeptide(L)'
;MALAPAAAAIGYPFLLDAFHAVVGTQTVSLPPLAIANATFILIAAFVVPFLGIVLACRPTPNPGSRRLAYASVVSPTLYVFLGVVQALIKSPIPDEVAWCAIWLAIAIWSQSARGPVAAAVPAVGDWRVVHGVTAAVLFLYVVFHLTNHLFGLMGPDAHATVMKFGRVVYRSAVGEPVLVAAMLFQVRTGLFLAWRWSAAAHDFQRTYQVASGAYLSVYILGHMNSVFVYARSFLGIPTDWNFAIGAPTGLIHDAWNIRLLPHYALGAFFVLSHLASGLRVVLIAHGVDQRSADHLWGVCVAMSAIVAAAIVAGMCGVRIGALAS
;
A
#
# COMPACT_ATOMS: atom_id res chain seq x y z
N MET A 1 9.38 -15.55 -18.62
CA MET A 1 9.47 -14.73 -17.39
C MET A 1 8.94 -13.31 -17.53
N ALA A 2 8.96 -12.67 -18.71
CA ALA A 2 8.49 -11.29 -18.87
C ALA A 2 7.05 -11.03 -18.37
N LEU A 3 6.16 -12.02 -18.48
CA LEU A 3 4.76 -11.91 -18.06
C LEU A 3 4.49 -12.40 -16.62
N ALA A 4 5.51 -12.87 -15.90
CA ALA A 4 5.34 -13.36 -14.53
C ALA A 4 4.72 -12.32 -13.57
N PRO A 5 5.05 -11.01 -13.64
CA PRO A 5 4.39 -10.02 -12.80
C PRO A 5 2.89 -9.89 -13.10
N ALA A 6 2.50 -9.93 -14.38
CA ALA A 6 1.09 -9.89 -14.78
C ALA A 6 0.34 -11.14 -14.32
N ALA A 7 0.93 -12.33 -14.46
CA ALA A 7 0.33 -13.57 -14.00
C ALA A 7 0.12 -13.58 -12.47
N ALA A 8 1.11 -13.10 -11.70
CA ALA A 8 0.99 -12.98 -10.25
C ALA A 8 -0.11 -11.97 -9.86
N ALA A 9 -0.21 -10.85 -10.57
CA ALA A 9 -1.25 -9.87 -10.35
C ALA A 9 -2.65 -10.40 -10.72
N ILE A 10 -2.80 -11.09 -11.86
CA ILE A 10 -4.05 -11.75 -12.27
C ILE A 10 -4.51 -12.76 -11.21
N GLY A 11 -3.58 -13.54 -10.64
CA GLY A 11 -3.88 -14.50 -9.58
C GLY A 11 -4.29 -13.88 -8.24
N TYR A 12 -4.02 -12.59 -8.02
CA TYR A 12 -4.16 -11.95 -6.70
C TYR A 12 -5.59 -12.01 -6.12
N PRO A 13 -6.66 -11.62 -6.85
CA PRO A 13 -8.04 -11.71 -6.33
C PRO A 13 -8.42 -13.15 -5.96
N PHE A 14 -8.04 -14.11 -6.78
CA PHE A 14 -8.37 -15.53 -6.56
C PHE A 14 -7.68 -16.11 -5.32
N LEU A 15 -6.53 -15.56 -4.90
CA LEU A 15 -5.94 -15.91 -3.60
C LEU A 15 -6.81 -15.40 -2.44
N LEU A 16 -7.40 -14.21 -2.56
CA LEU A 16 -8.31 -13.68 -1.56
C LEU A 16 -9.64 -14.44 -1.53
N ASP A 17 -10.16 -14.82 -2.69
CA ASP A 17 -11.36 -15.67 -2.80
C ASP A 17 -11.11 -17.05 -2.17
N ALA A 18 -9.96 -17.66 -2.47
CA ALA A 18 -9.58 -18.94 -1.89
C ALA A 18 -9.39 -18.85 -0.36
N PHE A 19 -8.81 -17.75 0.13
CA PHE A 19 -8.73 -17.49 1.57
C PHE A 19 -10.13 -17.44 2.18
N HIS A 20 -11.02 -16.64 1.60
CA HIS A 20 -12.38 -16.48 2.13
C HIS A 20 -13.18 -17.79 2.05
N ALA A 21 -13.01 -18.58 1.00
CA ALA A 21 -13.64 -19.89 0.87
C ALA A 21 -13.21 -20.87 1.98
N VAL A 22 -11.97 -20.77 2.48
CA VAL A 22 -11.48 -21.60 3.60
C VAL A 22 -11.96 -21.05 4.94
N VAL A 23 -11.94 -19.73 5.14
CA VAL A 23 -12.26 -19.09 6.41
C VAL A 23 -13.77 -19.00 6.66
N GLY A 24 -14.56 -18.83 5.61
CA GLY A 24 -16.01 -18.69 5.68
C GLY A 24 -16.46 -17.47 6.50
N THR A 25 -17.74 -17.49 6.87
CA THR A 25 -18.36 -16.47 7.74
C THR A 25 -18.09 -16.77 9.22
N GLN A 26 -18.26 -15.79 10.12
CA GLN A 26 -17.92 -15.84 11.56
C GLN A 26 -18.57 -16.99 12.38
N THR A 27 -19.36 -17.88 11.77
CA THR A 27 -20.30 -18.76 12.46
C THR A 27 -19.72 -20.10 12.92
N VAL A 28 -18.48 -20.46 12.55
CA VAL A 28 -17.89 -21.79 12.87
C VAL A 28 -16.41 -21.68 13.25
N SER A 29 -16.03 -22.31 14.37
CA SER A 29 -14.62 -22.49 14.73
C SER A 29 -13.90 -23.33 13.67
N LEU A 30 -12.85 -22.76 13.07
CA LEU A 30 -12.08 -23.43 12.02
C LEU A 30 -11.16 -24.52 12.60
N PRO A 31 -11.07 -25.70 11.95
CA PRO A 31 -10.11 -26.72 12.36
C PRO A 31 -8.65 -26.24 12.10
N PRO A 32 -7.64 -26.73 12.85
CA PRO A 32 -6.26 -26.28 12.72
C PRO A 32 -5.69 -26.35 11.29
N LEU A 33 -6.07 -27.37 10.53
CA LEU A 33 -5.64 -27.52 9.13
C LEU A 33 -6.23 -26.41 8.23
N ALA A 34 -7.48 -26.01 8.44
CA ALA A 34 -8.10 -24.91 7.69
C ALA A 34 -7.41 -23.57 8.02
N ILE A 35 -7.07 -23.35 9.30
CA ILE A 35 -6.30 -22.17 9.74
C ILE A 35 -4.92 -22.15 9.05
N ALA A 36 -4.21 -23.28 9.02
CA ALA A 36 -2.92 -23.38 8.36
C ALA A 36 -3.02 -23.09 6.85
N ASN A 37 -4.03 -23.66 6.18
CA ASN A 37 -4.29 -23.43 4.76
C ASN A 37 -4.63 -21.96 4.46
N ALA A 38 -5.56 -21.37 5.21
CA ALA A 38 -5.91 -19.96 5.08
C ALA A 38 -4.69 -19.06 5.29
N THR A 39 -3.88 -19.35 6.31
CA THR A 39 -2.65 -18.60 6.60
C THR A 39 -1.68 -18.68 5.43
N PHE A 40 -1.46 -19.87 4.86
CA PHE A 40 -0.59 -20.04 3.70
C PHE A 40 -1.08 -19.27 2.47
N ILE A 41 -2.39 -19.34 2.16
CA ILE A 41 -3.00 -18.61 1.04
C ILE A 41 -2.85 -17.09 1.24
N LEU A 42 -3.10 -16.60 2.46
CA LEU A 42 -2.94 -15.19 2.77
C LEU A 42 -1.47 -14.74 2.63
N ILE A 43 -0.51 -15.54 3.11
CA ILE A 43 0.92 -15.28 2.90
C ILE A 43 1.23 -15.19 1.40
N ALA A 44 0.68 -16.08 0.57
CA ALA A 44 0.86 -16.02 -0.87
C ALA A 44 0.34 -14.69 -1.46
N ALA A 45 -0.81 -14.19 -0.99
CA ALA A 45 -1.34 -12.89 -1.41
C ALA A 45 -0.41 -11.73 -0.98
N PHE A 46 0.18 -11.80 0.22
CA PHE A 46 1.17 -10.82 0.69
C PHE A 46 2.49 -10.86 -0.09
N VAL A 47 2.87 -12.01 -0.66
CA VAL A 47 4.11 -12.17 -1.43
C VAL A 47 4.02 -11.55 -2.83
N VAL A 48 2.83 -11.41 -3.42
CA VAL A 48 2.65 -10.91 -4.80
C VAL A 48 3.38 -9.57 -5.04
N PRO A 49 3.27 -8.55 -4.18
CA PRO A 49 4.01 -7.30 -4.37
C PRO A 49 5.53 -7.45 -4.30
N PHE A 50 6.04 -8.30 -3.41
CA PHE A 50 7.48 -8.51 -3.26
C PHE A 50 8.07 -9.26 -4.45
N LEU A 51 7.31 -10.17 -5.07
CA LEU A 51 7.71 -10.78 -6.34
C LEU A 51 7.91 -9.70 -7.43
N GLY A 52 7.03 -8.70 -7.48
CA GLY A 52 7.20 -7.54 -8.37
C GLY A 52 8.51 -6.79 -8.13
N ILE A 53 8.87 -6.54 -6.86
CA ILE A 53 10.14 -5.89 -6.50
C ILE A 53 11.34 -6.74 -6.96
N VAL A 54 11.33 -8.05 -6.67
CA VAL A 54 12.41 -8.97 -7.07
C VAL A 54 12.56 -9.02 -8.59
N LEU A 55 11.45 -9.04 -9.33
CA LEU A 55 11.47 -9.05 -10.79
C LEU A 55 11.94 -7.70 -11.36
N ALA A 56 11.64 -6.57 -10.71
CA ALA A 56 12.10 -5.25 -11.12
C ALA A 56 13.63 -5.07 -10.97
N CYS A 57 14.25 -5.80 -10.05
CA CYS A 57 15.70 -5.81 -9.83
C CYS A 57 16.47 -6.51 -10.97
N ARG A 58 15.79 -7.31 -11.79
CA ARG A 58 16.47 -8.07 -12.85
C ARG A 58 16.95 -7.12 -13.95
N PRO A 59 18.18 -7.32 -14.47
CA PRO A 59 18.62 -6.64 -15.67
C PRO A 59 17.64 -6.92 -16.81
N THR A 60 17.16 -5.85 -17.45
CA THR A 60 16.26 -5.96 -18.61
C THR A 60 16.65 -4.89 -19.62
N PRO A 61 16.74 -5.23 -20.93
CA PRO A 61 16.92 -4.25 -21.99
C PRO A 61 15.62 -3.48 -22.29
N ASN A 62 14.48 -3.89 -21.72
CA ASN A 62 13.17 -3.32 -21.96
C ASN A 62 12.62 -2.63 -20.68
N PRO A 63 12.48 -1.30 -20.66
CA PRO A 63 11.81 -0.55 -19.60
C PRO A 63 10.37 -1.02 -19.33
N GLY A 64 9.66 -1.47 -20.37
CA GLY A 64 8.30 -1.99 -20.25
C GLY A 64 8.19 -3.18 -19.29
N SER A 65 9.14 -4.11 -19.32
CA SER A 65 9.14 -5.26 -18.39
C SER A 65 9.40 -4.85 -16.95
N ARG A 66 10.26 -3.84 -16.71
CA ARG A 66 10.48 -3.29 -15.37
C ARG A 66 9.24 -2.55 -14.87
N ARG A 67 8.60 -1.76 -15.74
CA ARG A 67 7.33 -1.08 -15.42
C ARG A 67 6.21 -2.05 -15.11
N LEU A 68 6.13 -3.18 -15.82
CA LEU A 68 5.18 -4.24 -15.50
C LEU A 68 5.45 -4.84 -14.11
N ALA A 69 6.72 -5.06 -13.77
CA ALA A 69 7.11 -5.52 -12.44
C ALA A 69 6.76 -4.51 -11.35
N TYR A 70 6.96 -3.20 -11.58
CA TYR A 70 6.50 -2.16 -10.65
C TYR A 70 4.97 -2.10 -10.56
N ALA A 71 4.25 -2.24 -11.67
CA ALA A 71 2.80 -2.26 -11.67
C ALA A 71 2.28 -3.39 -10.77
N SER A 72 2.88 -4.59 -10.83
CA SER A 72 2.40 -5.73 -10.03
C SER A 72 2.59 -5.53 -8.54
N VAL A 73 3.53 -4.68 -8.11
CA VAL A 73 3.68 -4.27 -6.69
C VAL A 73 2.39 -3.65 -6.17
N VAL A 74 1.71 -2.89 -7.02
CA VAL A 74 0.53 -2.09 -6.68
C VAL A 74 -0.74 -2.93 -6.57
N SER A 75 -0.68 -4.23 -6.87
CA SER A 75 -1.86 -5.10 -6.99
C SER A 75 -2.85 -5.02 -5.81
N PRO A 76 -2.42 -5.14 -4.53
CA PRO A 76 -3.35 -5.07 -3.40
C PRO A 76 -4.15 -3.77 -3.36
N THR A 77 -3.48 -2.64 -3.54
CA THR A 77 -4.15 -1.35 -3.44
C THR A 77 -4.94 -0.99 -4.69
N LEU A 78 -4.50 -1.45 -5.87
CA LEU A 78 -5.25 -1.24 -7.10
C LEU A 78 -6.55 -2.05 -7.10
N TYR A 79 -6.53 -3.27 -6.55
CA TYR A 79 -7.74 -4.11 -6.46
C TYR A 79 -8.78 -3.54 -5.48
N VAL A 80 -8.33 -2.97 -4.35
CA VAL A 80 -9.22 -2.17 -3.47
C VAL A 80 -9.82 -1.00 -4.22
N PHE A 81 -8.98 -0.21 -4.90
CA PHE A 81 -9.44 0.97 -5.62
C PHE A 81 -10.45 0.61 -6.73
N LEU A 82 -10.18 -0.45 -7.49
CA LEU A 82 -11.09 -0.99 -8.51
C LEU A 82 -12.44 -1.33 -7.88
N GLY A 83 -12.47 -2.11 -6.80
CA GLY A 83 -13.72 -2.50 -6.15
C GLY A 83 -14.54 -1.31 -5.65
N VAL A 84 -13.88 -0.29 -5.09
CA VAL A 84 -14.57 0.94 -4.67
C VAL A 84 -15.12 1.71 -5.87
N VAL A 85 -14.35 1.85 -6.96
CA VAL A 85 -14.83 2.50 -8.19
C VAL A 85 -16.02 1.75 -8.78
N GLN A 86 -15.97 0.42 -8.83
CA GLN A 86 -17.07 -0.41 -9.32
C GLN A 86 -18.32 -0.29 -8.46
N ALA A 87 -18.17 -0.22 -7.14
CA ALA A 87 -19.28 0.04 -6.22
C ALA A 87 -19.92 1.42 -6.46
N LEU A 88 -19.10 2.47 -6.65
CA LEU A 88 -19.57 3.84 -6.91
C LEU A 88 -20.39 3.94 -8.21
N ILE A 89 -19.99 3.23 -9.27
CA ILE A 89 -20.69 3.21 -10.56
C ILE A 89 -21.76 2.12 -10.65
N LYS A 90 -21.96 1.33 -9.58
CA LYS A 90 -22.90 0.18 -9.54
C LYS A 90 -22.66 -0.79 -10.70
N SER A 91 -21.39 -1.11 -10.98
CA SER A 91 -21.00 -2.03 -12.04
C SER A 91 -21.62 -3.43 -11.80
N PRO A 92 -22.23 -4.06 -12.82
CA PRO A 92 -22.68 -5.45 -12.72
C PRO A 92 -21.55 -6.46 -13.01
N ILE A 93 -20.36 -5.99 -13.40
CA ILE A 93 -19.23 -6.83 -13.78
C ILE A 93 -18.51 -7.30 -12.51
N PRO A 94 -18.23 -8.60 -12.34
CA PRO A 94 -17.42 -9.07 -11.23
C PRO A 94 -16.04 -8.41 -11.19
N ASP A 95 -15.55 -8.10 -9.99
CA ASP A 95 -14.25 -7.45 -9.78
C ASP A 95 -13.11 -8.23 -10.44
N GLU A 96 -13.15 -9.56 -10.37
CA GLU A 96 -12.14 -10.48 -10.91
C GLU A 96 -12.07 -10.39 -12.43
N VAL A 97 -13.22 -10.23 -13.10
CA VAL A 97 -13.30 -10.15 -14.57
C VAL A 97 -12.72 -8.83 -15.06
N ALA A 98 -13.14 -7.71 -14.45
CA ALA A 98 -12.59 -6.40 -14.75
C ALA A 98 -11.07 -6.36 -14.49
N TRP A 99 -10.65 -6.96 -13.38
CA TRP A 99 -9.24 -7.10 -13.01
C TRP A 99 -8.42 -7.87 -14.04
N CYS A 100 -8.89 -9.05 -14.47
CA CYS A 100 -8.23 -9.85 -15.49
C CYS A 100 -8.08 -9.06 -16.79
N ALA A 101 -9.13 -8.38 -17.24
CA ALA A 101 -9.10 -7.56 -18.45
C ALA A 101 -8.06 -6.42 -18.37
N ILE A 102 -8.02 -5.70 -17.24
CA ILE A 102 -7.05 -4.63 -16.99
C ILE A 102 -5.62 -5.20 -17.06
N TRP A 103 -5.34 -6.32 -16.41
CA TRP A 103 -3.99 -6.89 -16.39
C TRP A 103 -3.55 -7.49 -17.72
N LEU A 104 -4.46 -8.05 -18.50
CA LEU A 104 -4.18 -8.44 -19.88
C LEU A 104 -3.81 -7.22 -20.72
N ALA A 105 -4.53 -6.10 -20.58
CA ALA A 105 -4.21 -4.87 -21.28
C ALA A 105 -2.84 -4.29 -20.85
N ILE A 106 -2.54 -4.25 -19.55
CA ILE A 106 -1.24 -3.80 -19.02
C ILE A 106 -0.11 -4.70 -19.53
N ALA A 107 -0.32 -6.01 -19.54
CA ALA A 107 0.64 -6.98 -20.07
C ALA A 107 0.93 -6.72 -21.56
N ILE A 108 -0.11 -6.57 -22.39
CA ILE A 108 0.04 -6.26 -23.82
C ILE A 108 0.76 -4.93 -24.02
N TRP A 109 0.35 -3.88 -23.32
CA TRP A 109 0.98 -2.55 -23.38
C TRP A 109 2.47 -2.61 -23.00
N SER A 110 2.83 -3.35 -21.96
CA SER A 110 4.23 -3.47 -21.52
C SER A 110 5.17 -4.06 -22.58
N GLN A 111 4.64 -4.89 -23.47
CA GLN A 111 5.38 -5.51 -24.57
C GLN A 111 5.58 -4.56 -25.76
N SER A 112 4.71 -3.54 -25.88
CA SER A 112 4.76 -2.49 -26.90
C SER A 112 5.72 -1.34 -26.54
N ALA A 113 5.96 -1.10 -25.25
CA ALA A 113 6.85 -0.06 -24.74
C ALA A 113 8.35 -0.40 -24.90
N ARG A 114 8.76 -0.75 -26.12
CA ARG A 114 10.14 -1.09 -26.47
C ARG A 114 10.95 0.18 -26.69
N GLY A 115 12.02 0.34 -25.91
CA GLY A 115 13.03 1.37 -26.11
C GLY A 115 14.28 0.99 -25.32
N PRO A 116 15.48 1.38 -25.76
CA PRO A 116 16.69 1.11 -24.99
C PRO A 116 16.57 1.73 -23.59
N VAL A 117 16.95 0.97 -22.56
CA VAL A 117 17.12 1.53 -21.20
C VAL A 117 18.16 2.64 -21.28
N ALA A 118 17.81 3.83 -20.78
CA ALA A 118 18.76 4.93 -20.72
C ALA A 118 19.90 4.53 -19.77
N ALA A 119 21.14 4.53 -20.28
CA ALA A 119 22.32 4.20 -19.47
C ALA A 119 22.61 5.28 -18.41
N ALA A 120 22.14 6.51 -18.62
CA ALA A 120 22.39 7.63 -17.74
C ALA A 120 21.37 7.73 -16.59
N VAL A 121 21.84 8.18 -15.42
CA VAL A 121 20.98 8.58 -14.30
C VAL A 121 20.02 9.68 -14.77
N PRO A 122 18.71 9.58 -14.49
CA PRO A 122 17.75 10.59 -14.92
C PRO A 122 18.04 11.95 -14.28
N ALA A 123 18.03 13.02 -15.08
CA ALA A 123 18.08 14.40 -14.57
C ALA A 123 16.75 14.75 -13.87
N VAL A 124 16.70 14.51 -12.56
CA VAL A 124 15.51 14.75 -11.70
C VAL A 124 15.87 15.38 -10.33
N GLY A 125 17.06 15.98 -10.20
CA GLY A 125 17.60 16.49 -8.93
C GLY A 125 16.61 17.36 -8.14
N ASP A 126 16.18 18.48 -8.74
CA ASP A 126 15.27 19.43 -8.08
C ASP A 126 13.93 18.79 -7.70
N TRP A 127 13.37 17.96 -8.58
CA TRP A 127 12.12 17.25 -8.31
C TRP A 127 12.23 16.28 -7.14
N ARG A 128 13.39 15.65 -6.93
CA ARG A 128 13.64 14.79 -5.76
C ARG A 128 13.66 15.60 -4.47
N VAL A 129 14.28 16.79 -4.49
CA VAL A 129 14.32 17.69 -3.33
C VAL A 129 12.91 18.17 -3.00
N VAL A 130 12.17 18.68 -3.99
CA VAL A 130 10.79 19.16 -3.82
C VAL A 130 9.87 18.07 -3.28
N HIS A 131 9.97 16.85 -3.83
CA HIS A 131 9.24 15.68 -3.34
C HIS A 131 9.59 15.36 -1.88
N GLY A 132 10.89 15.33 -1.54
CA GLY A 132 11.38 15.04 -0.19
C GLY A 132 10.96 16.08 0.85
N VAL A 133 11.04 17.37 0.53
CA VAL A 133 10.63 18.46 1.44
C VAL A 133 9.13 18.37 1.73
N THR A 134 8.31 18.16 0.70
CA THR A 134 6.86 18.02 0.89
C THR A 134 6.52 16.74 1.68
N ALA A 135 7.27 15.65 1.48
CA ALA A 135 7.13 14.43 2.27
C ALA A 135 7.49 14.66 3.75
N ALA A 136 8.50 15.48 4.04
CA ALA A 136 8.87 15.83 5.41
C ALA A 136 7.76 16.62 6.14
N VAL A 137 7.00 17.46 5.43
CA VAL A 137 5.81 18.13 5.99
C VAL A 137 4.70 17.10 6.30
N LEU A 138 4.44 16.19 5.36
CA LEU A 138 3.42 15.14 5.52
C LEU A 138 3.79 14.07 6.56
N PHE A 139 5.08 13.94 6.89
CA PHE A 139 5.57 12.98 7.89
C PHE A 139 4.85 13.12 9.23
N LEU A 140 4.60 14.34 9.69
CA LEU A 140 3.90 14.58 10.96
C LEU A 140 2.48 14.00 10.94
N TYR A 141 1.76 14.18 9.83
CA TYR A 141 0.43 13.59 9.66
C TYR A 141 0.51 12.06 9.62
N VAL A 142 1.47 11.49 8.88
CA VAL A 142 1.64 10.03 8.79
C VAL A 142 1.93 9.42 10.16
N VAL A 143 2.86 10.00 10.93
CA VAL A 143 3.18 9.53 12.29
C VAL A 143 1.94 9.58 13.17
N PHE A 144 1.25 10.72 13.22
CA PHE A 144 0.02 10.84 14.00
C PHE A 144 -1.03 9.80 13.57
N HIS A 145 -1.24 9.64 12.27
CA HIS A 145 -2.25 8.75 11.70
C HIS A 145 -1.97 7.27 12.04
N LEU A 146 -0.73 6.82 11.88
CA LEU A 146 -0.33 5.46 12.23
C LEU A 146 -0.35 5.22 13.74
N THR A 147 0.08 6.21 14.54
CA THR A 147 -0.04 6.14 16.00
C THR A 147 -1.50 6.00 16.42
N ASN A 148 -2.41 6.79 15.85
CA ASN A 148 -3.84 6.67 16.11
C ASN A 148 -4.35 5.25 15.80
N HIS A 149 -3.94 4.66 14.68
CA HIS A 149 -4.29 3.26 14.36
C HIS A 149 -3.71 2.24 15.35
N LEU A 150 -2.50 2.46 15.87
CA LEU A 150 -1.91 1.62 16.92
C LEU A 150 -2.75 1.64 18.21
N PHE A 151 -3.38 2.76 18.56
CA PHE A 151 -4.31 2.81 19.70
C PHE A 151 -5.52 1.90 19.54
N GLY A 152 -5.80 1.38 18.33
CA GLY A 152 -6.76 0.31 18.11
C GLY A 152 -6.46 -0.98 18.88
N LEU A 153 -5.19 -1.24 19.24
CA LEU A 153 -4.79 -2.33 20.13
C LEU A 153 -5.29 -2.14 21.56
N MET A 154 -5.56 -0.90 21.98
CA MET A 154 -6.19 -0.60 23.27
C MET A 154 -7.72 -0.54 23.17
N GLY A 155 -8.27 -0.69 21.96
CA GLY A 155 -9.70 -0.72 21.68
C GLY A 155 -10.24 0.51 20.93
N PRO A 156 -11.51 0.44 20.48
CA PRO A 156 -12.13 1.49 19.67
C PRO A 156 -12.17 2.86 20.36
N ASP A 157 -12.37 2.89 21.69
CA ASP A 157 -12.49 4.13 22.46
C ASP A 157 -11.15 4.89 22.57
N ALA A 158 -10.05 4.16 22.76
CA ALA A 158 -8.71 4.72 22.80
C ALA A 158 -8.35 5.33 21.42
N HIS A 159 -8.60 4.58 20.35
CA HIS A 159 -8.49 5.09 18.98
C HIS A 159 -9.38 6.32 18.77
N ALA A 160 -10.64 6.30 19.19
CA ALA A 160 -11.57 7.41 19.01
C ALA A 160 -11.11 8.68 19.75
N THR A 161 -10.56 8.53 20.95
CA THR A 161 -10.02 9.63 21.75
C THR A 161 -8.86 10.31 21.05
N VAL A 162 -7.85 9.54 20.61
CA VAL A 162 -6.69 10.07 19.89
C VAL A 162 -7.12 10.71 18.57
N MET A 163 -8.00 10.04 17.82
CA MET A 163 -8.54 10.53 16.56
C MET A 163 -9.22 11.91 16.72
N LYS A 164 -9.98 12.12 17.80
CA LYS A 164 -10.67 13.39 18.04
C LYS A 164 -9.70 14.57 18.13
N PHE A 165 -8.55 14.41 18.78
CA PHE A 165 -7.52 15.47 18.86
C PHE A 165 -7.01 15.86 17.47
N GLY A 166 -6.63 14.88 16.66
CA GLY A 166 -6.09 15.17 15.33
C GLY A 166 -7.13 15.78 14.39
N ARG A 167 -8.41 15.35 14.48
CA ARG A 167 -9.49 15.85 13.62
C ARG A 167 -9.71 17.36 13.74
N VAL A 168 -9.39 17.97 14.89
CA VAL A 168 -9.43 19.45 15.04
C VAL A 168 -8.50 20.13 14.04
N VAL A 169 -7.39 19.48 13.68
CA VAL A 169 -6.39 20.01 12.75
C VAL A 169 -6.67 19.54 11.33
N TYR A 170 -6.59 18.24 11.06
CA TYR A 170 -6.59 17.70 9.70
C TYR A 170 -7.99 17.59 9.06
N ARG A 171 -9.08 17.80 9.82
CA ARG A 171 -10.45 17.95 9.29
C ARG A 171 -11.00 19.37 9.43
N SER A 172 -10.14 20.35 9.74
CA SER A 172 -10.55 21.76 9.70
C SER A 172 -10.76 22.23 8.27
N ALA A 173 -11.47 23.36 8.11
CA ALA A 173 -11.76 23.96 6.79
C ALA A 173 -10.51 24.31 5.97
N VAL A 174 -9.35 24.46 6.64
CA VAL A 174 -8.06 24.75 6.00
C VAL A 174 -7.17 23.50 5.98
N GLY A 175 -7.09 22.76 7.09
CA GLY A 175 -6.20 21.61 7.21
C GLY A 175 -6.55 20.46 6.27
N GLU A 176 -7.84 20.17 6.08
CA GLU A 176 -8.30 19.11 5.17
C GLU A 176 -7.87 19.37 3.72
N PRO A 177 -8.20 20.53 3.09
CA PRO A 177 -7.79 20.78 1.70
C PRO A 177 -6.27 20.91 1.53
N VAL A 178 -5.54 21.49 2.49
CA VAL A 178 -4.07 21.58 2.42
C VAL A 178 -3.44 20.18 2.44
N LEU A 179 -3.90 19.31 3.33
CA LEU A 179 -3.41 17.94 3.42
C LEU A 179 -3.70 17.16 2.13
N VAL A 180 -4.93 17.27 1.61
CA VAL A 180 -5.35 16.68 0.33
C VAL A 180 -4.44 17.17 -0.81
N ALA A 181 -4.21 18.48 -0.93
CA ALA A 181 -3.36 19.05 -1.97
C ALA A 181 -1.91 18.55 -1.87
N ALA A 182 -1.35 18.49 -0.65
CA ALA A 182 -0.01 17.98 -0.42
C ALA A 182 0.12 16.48 -0.78
N MET A 183 -0.89 15.67 -0.45
CA MET A 183 -0.93 14.25 -0.85
C MET A 183 -1.04 14.07 -2.35
N LEU A 184 -1.92 14.82 -3.04
CA LEU A 184 -2.02 14.78 -4.51
C LEU A 184 -0.73 15.24 -5.19
N PHE A 185 -0.05 16.24 -4.60
CA PHE A 185 1.26 16.67 -5.07
C PHE A 185 2.33 15.58 -4.88
N GLN A 186 2.34 14.86 -3.75
CA GLN A 186 3.19 13.68 -3.54
C GLN A 186 2.95 12.60 -4.58
N VAL A 187 1.67 12.27 -4.86
CA VAL A 187 1.31 11.28 -5.89
C VAL A 187 1.86 11.71 -7.26
N ARG A 188 1.61 12.96 -7.68
CA ARG A 188 2.05 13.46 -8.99
C ARG A 188 3.58 13.44 -9.12
N THR A 189 4.30 13.99 -8.14
CA THR A 189 5.76 14.04 -8.16
C THR A 189 6.39 12.65 -8.02
N GLY A 190 5.81 11.77 -7.20
CA GLY A 190 6.23 10.38 -7.03
C GLY A 190 6.08 9.57 -8.31
N LEU A 191 4.94 9.67 -9.01
CA LEU A 191 4.72 9.02 -10.30
C LEU A 191 5.68 9.53 -11.38
N PHE A 192 5.94 10.84 -11.42
CA PHE A 192 6.95 11.43 -12.31
C PHE A 192 8.34 10.83 -12.05
N LEU A 193 8.78 10.78 -10.79
CA LEU A 193 10.07 10.20 -10.41
C LEU A 193 10.13 8.70 -10.73
N ALA A 194 9.08 7.94 -10.41
CA ALA A 194 8.98 6.53 -10.71
C ALA A 194 9.07 6.25 -12.22
N TRP A 195 8.39 7.06 -13.03
CA TRP A 195 8.44 6.94 -14.49
C TRP A 195 9.87 7.14 -15.03
N ARG A 196 10.56 8.18 -14.55
CA ARG A 196 11.94 8.49 -14.94
C ARG A 196 12.92 7.41 -14.49
N TRP A 197 12.83 6.96 -13.24
CA TRP A 197 13.72 5.92 -12.70
C TRP A 197 13.46 4.54 -13.29
N SER A 198 12.21 4.22 -13.66
CA SER A 198 11.89 2.94 -14.31
C SER A 198 12.64 2.73 -15.64
N ALA A 199 13.02 3.82 -16.31
CA ALA A 199 13.73 3.80 -17.59
C ALA A 199 15.26 3.74 -17.48
N ALA A 200 15.83 3.81 -16.26
CA ALA A 200 17.27 3.80 -16.02
C ALA A 200 17.70 2.55 -15.24
N ALA A 201 18.96 2.13 -15.36
CA ALA A 201 19.52 1.10 -14.49
C ALA A 201 19.73 1.64 -13.07
N HIS A 202 19.50 0.81 -12.04
CA HIS A 202 19.65 1.19 -10.64
C HIS A 202 19.74 -0.04 -9.72
N ASP A 203 20.18 0.20 -8.48
CA ASP A 203 20.35 -0.81 -7.44
C ASP A 203 19.03 -1.26 -6.79
N PHE A 204 19.14 -2.20 -5.86
CA PHE A 204 18.01 -2.73 -5.10
C PHE A 204 17.30 -1.65 -4.27
N GLN A 205 18.04 -0.79 -3.57
CA GLN A 205 17.48 0.24 -2.69
C GLN A 205 16.68 1.28 -3.49
N ARG A 206 17.16 1.67 -4.67
CA ARG A 206 16.39 2.50 -5.60
C ARG A 206 15.18 1.75 -6.14
N THR A 207 15.32 0.47 -6.48
CA THR A 207 14.20 -0.36 -6.95
C THR A 207 13.09 -0.41 -5.90
N TYR A 208 13.45 -0.66 -4.64
CA TYR A 208 12.55 -0.65 -3.50
C TYR A 208 11.87 0.71 -3.32
N GLN A 209 12.62 1.82 -3.41
CA GLN A 209 12.06 3.16 -3.28
C GLN A 209 11.07 3.49 -4.41
N VAL A 210 11.35 3.09 -5.65
CA VAL A 210 10.44 3.29 -6.79
C VAL A 210 9.19 2.42 -6.64
N ALA A 211 9.35 1.15 -6.28
CA ALA A 211 8.24 0.22 -6.06
C ALA A 211 7.30 0.67 -4.95
N SER A 212 7.84 1.01 -3.77
CA SER A 212 7.06 1.52 -2.65
C SER A 212 6.38 2.86 -2.99
N GLY A 213 7.05 3.76 -3.72
CA GLY A 213 6.44 5.00 -4.19
C GLY A 213 5.29 4.79 -5.18
N ALA A 214 5.41 3.83 -6.09
CA ALA A 214 4.34 3.44 -7.00
C ALA A 214 3.14 2.84 -6.24
N TYR A 215 3.39 1.97 -5.27
CA TYR A 215 2.37 1.44 -4.37
C TYR A 215 1.63 2.57 -3.65
N LEU A 216 2.38 3.47 -3.00
CA LEU A 216 1.83 4.57 -2.22
C LEU A 216 1.04 5.55 -3.07
N SER A 217 1.42 5.75 -4.33
CA SER A 217 0.69 6.63 -5.24
C SER A 217 -0.76 6.16 -5.43
N VAL A 218 -0.97 4.86 -5.66
CA VAL A 218 -2.31 4.29 -5.80
C VAL A 218 -2.98 4.11 -4.44
N TYR A 219 -2.22 3.79 -3.39
CA TYR A 219 -2.73 3.72 -2.02
C TYR A 219 -3.35 5.04 -1.58
N ILE A 220 -2.65 6.16 -1.74
CA ILE A 220 -3.14 7.49 -1.35
C ILE A 220 -4.43 7.82 -2.12
N LEU A 221 -4.44 7.63 -3.44
CA LEU A 221 -5.63 7.88 -4.26
C LEU A 221 -6.82 7.01 -3.84
N GLY A 222 -6.60 5.71 -3.68
CA GLY A 222 -7.64 4.76 -3.29
C GLY A 222 -8.15 5.00 -1.87
N HIS A 223 -7.24 5.20 -0.93
CA HIS A 223 -7.56 5.45 0.47
C HIS A 223 -8.32 6.77 0.65
N MET A 224 -7.89 7.85 -0.01
CA MET A 224 -8.61 9.13 0.00
C MET A 224 -9.98 9.01 -0.68
N ASN A 225 -10.08 8.30 -1.81
CA ASN A 225 -11.36 8.03 -2.46
C ASN A 225 -12.32 7.30 -1.51
N SER A 226 -11.86 6.25 -0.82
CA SER A 226 -12.65 5.51 0.16
C SER A 226 -13.17 6.41 1.29
N VAL A 227 -12.33 7.30 1.81
CA VAL A 227 -12.67 8.19 2.94
C VAL A 227 -13.60 9.33 2.51
N PHE A 228 -13.24 10.07 1.46
CA PHE A 228 -13.94 11.31 1.08
C PHE A 228 -15.14 11.04 0.16
N VAL A 229 -14.97 10.18 -0.84
CA VAL A 229 -15.99 9.95 -1.86
C VAL A 229 -16.92 8.83 -1.42
N TYR A 230 -16.38 7.63 -1.19
CA TYR A 230 -17.21 6.46 -0.89
C TYR A 230 -17.92 6.57 0.46
N ALA A 231 -17.19 6.75 1.56
CA ALA A 231 -17.79 6.79 2.89
C ALA A 231 -18.60 8.07 3.14
N ARG A 232 -17.95 9.24 3.05
CA ARG A 232 -18.57 10.51 3.46
C ARG A 232 -19.61 11.02 2.47
N SER A 233 -19.33 10.95 1.17
CA SER A 233 -20.20 11.58 0.15
C SER A 233 -21.25 10.62 -0.39
N PHE A 234 -20.88 9.36 -0.67
CA PHE A 234 -21.77 8.38 -1.29
C PHE A 234 -22.60 7.60 -0.27
N LEU A 235 -21.99 7.05 0.79
CA LEU A 235 -22.69 6.30 1.83
C LEU A 235 -23.24 7.18 2.98
N GLY A 236 -22.69 8.38 3.17
CA GLY A 236 -23.06 9.27 4.27
C GLY A 236 -22.65 8.77 5.66
N ILE A 237 -21.64 7.90 5.75
CA ILE A 237 -21.20 7.29 7.00
C ILE A 237 -19.93 7.96 7.57
N PRO A 238 -19.71 7.92 8.91
CA PRO A 238 -18.48 8.41 9.50
C PRO A 238 -17.28 7.53 9.14
N THR A 239 -16.12 8.17 8.96
CA THR A 239 -14.83 7.49 8.70
C THR A 239 -14.09 7.24 10.02
N ASP A 240 -14.68 6.42 10.88
CA ASP A 240 -14.18 6.06 12.21
C ASP A 240 -13.61 4.64 12.26
N TRP A 241 -13.43 4.08 13.48
CA TRP A 241 -12.90 2.74 13.66
C TRP A 241 -13.75 1.66 13.00
N ASN A 242 -15.08 1.77 13.06
CA ASN A 242 -16.00 0.79 12.48
C ASN A 242 -15.87 0.75 10.96
N PHE A 243 -15.76 1.92 10.33
CA PHE A 243 -15.45 2.01 8.90
C PHE A 243 -14.08 1.39 8.59
N ALA A 244 -13.06 1.70 9.39
CA ALA A 244 -11.70 1.22 9.14
C ALA A 244 -11.57 -0.32 9.22
N ILE A 245 -12.32 -0.98 10.11
CA ILE A 245 -12.28 -2.44 10.26
C ILE A 245 -13.30 -3.18 9.42
N GLY A 246 -14.18 -2.50 8.68
CA GLY A 246 -15.26 -3.14 7.93
C GLY A 246 -16.32 -3.76 8.84
N ALA A 247 -16.69 -3.08 9.92
CA ALA A 247 -17.72 -3.56 10.85
C ALA A 247 -19.09 -3.71 10.16
N PRO A 248 -19.94 -4.67 10.58
CA PRO A 248 -19.73 -5.61 11.70
C PRO A 248 -18.93 -6.87 11.33
N THR A 249 -18.79 -7.19 10.05
CA THR A 249 -18.20 -8.46 9.60
C THR A 249 -16.68 -8.54 9.83
N GLY A 250 -16.01 -7.39 9.83
CA GLY A 250 -14.56 -7.30 10.03
C GLY A 250 -13.76 -7.53 8.75
N LEU A 251 -12.43 -7.49 8.87
CA LEU A 251 -11.50 -7.63 7.74
C LEU A 251 -11.36 -9.07 7.23
N ILE A 252 -11.62 -10.09 8.06
CA ILE A 252 -11.25 -11.48 7.77
C ILE A 252 -12.40 -12.25 7.11
N HIS A 253 -13.62 -12.05 7.60
CA HIS A 253 -14.76 -12.93 7.29
C HIS A 253 -15.66 -12.43 6.17
N ASP A 254 -15.39 -11.25 5.62
CA ASP A 254 -16.16 -10.70 4.51
C ASP A 254 -15.39 -10.86 3.20
N ALA A 255 -16.07 -11.41 2.18
CA ALA A 255 -15.51 -11.65 0.86
C ALA A 255 -14.96 -10.37 0.23
N TRP A 256 -15.61 -9.23 0.47
CA TRP A 256 -15.12 -7.95 0.00
C TRP A 256 -14.00 -7.46 0.92
N ASN A 257 -14.19 -7.35 2.24
CA ASN A 257 -13.23 -6.69 3.14
C ASN A 257 -11.85 -7.37 3.22
N ILE A 258 -11.70 -8.65 2.90
CA ILE A 258 -10.38 -9.31 2.96
C ILE A 258 -9.32 -8.63 2.09
N ARG A 259 -9.73 -7.95 1.01
CA ARG A 259 -8.84 -7.10 0.18
C ARG A 259 -8.17 -5.98 0.97
N LEU A 260 -8.82 -5.48 2.02
CA LEU A 260 -8.33 -4.39 2.86
C LEU A 260 -7.15 -4.84 3.72
N LEU A 261 -7.06 -6.13 4.05
CA LEU A 261 -6.05 -6.63 4.98
C LEU A 261 -4.61 -6.49 4.41
N PRO A 262 -4.28 -7.02 3.20
CA PRO A 262 -2.99 -6.73 2.58
C PRO A 262 -2.84 -5.26 2.20
N HIS A 263 -3.92 -4.58 1.81
CA HIS A 263 -3.88 -3.16 1.43
C HIS A 263 -3.42 -2.27 2.60
N TYR A 264 -4.01 -2.39 3.78
CA TYR A 264 -3.64 -1.58 4.95
C TYR A 264 -2.28 -1.98 5.52
N ALA A 265 -2.00 -3.29 5.65
CA ALA A 265 -0.72 -3.78 6.13
C ALA A 265 0.44 -3.24 5.27
N LEU A 266 0.34 -3.40 3.96
CA LEU A 266 1.39 -2.96 3.04
C LEU A 266 1.40 -1.44 2.87
N GLY A 267 0.27 -0.75 3.00
CA GLY A 267 0.23 0.72 3.05
C GLY A 267 1.05 1.28 4.21
N ALA A 268 0.82 0.76 5.43
CA ALA A 268 1.57 1.15 6.63
C ALA A 268 3.05 0.75 6.52
N PHE A 269 3.35 -0.45 6.03
CA PHE A 269 4.72 -0.90 5.82
C PHE A 269 5.46 -0.02 4.82
N PHE A 270 4.88 0.18 3.62
CA PHE A 270 5.54 0.92 2.55
C PHE A 270 5.65 2.41 2.84
N VAL A 271 4.71 3.05 3.56
CA VAL A 271 4.87 4.48 3.87
C VAL A 271 6.08 4.72 4.77
N LEU A 272 6.26 3.89 5.81
CA LEU A 272 7.38 3.99 6.73
C LEU A 272 8.70 3.60 6.07
N SER A 273 8.73 2.52 5.30
CA SER A 273 9.95 2.07 4.63
C SER A 273 10.35 2.98 3.45
N HIS A 274 9.39 3.61 2.78
CA HIS A 274 9.64 4.61 1.75
C HIS A 274 10.27 5.89 2.34
N LEU A 275 9.76 6.34 3.50
CA LEU A 275 10.37 7.43 4.27
C LEU A 275 11.80 7.06 4.69
N ALA A 276 12.05 5.82 5.12
CA ALA A 276 13.40 5.33 5.42
C ALA A 276 14.31 5.34 4.18
N SER A 277 13.81 4.97 3.00
CA SER A 277 14.56 5.11 1.74
C SER A 277 14.89 6.57 1.41
N GLY A 278 13.97 7.49 1.70
CA GLY A 278 14.20 8.94 1.60
C GLY A 278 15.30 9.41 2.56
N LEU A 279 15.23 9.01 3.83
CA LEU A 279 16.24 9.33 4.84
C LEU A 279 17.62 8.78 4.45
N ARG A 280 17.71 7.54 3.99
CA ARG A 280 18.96 6.95 3.48
C ARG A 280 19.62 7.82 2.43
N VAL A 281 18.83 8.31 1.46
CA VAL A 281 19.32 9.22 0.42
C VAL A 281 19.86 10.52 1.01
N VAL A 282 19.17 11.10 1.98
CA VAL A 282 19.59 12.33 2.66
C VAL A 282 20.88 12.11 3.43
N LEU A 283 21.01 11.02 4.19
CA LEU A 283 22.21 10.70 4.96
C LEU A 283 23.46 10.58 4.09
N ILE A 284 23.36 9.83 2.98
CA ILE A 284 24.46 9.68 2.02
C ILE A 284 24.86 11.04 1.42
N ALA A 285 23.86 11.88 1.09
CA ALA A 285 24.13 13.22 0.56
C ALA A 285 24.82 14.16 1.57
N HIS A 286 24.73 13.86 2.88
CA HIS A 286 25.36 14.63 3.96
C HIS A 286 26.59 13.91 4.55
N GLY A 287 27.21 12.99 3.79
CA GLY A 287 28.51 12.42 4.12
C GLY A 287 28.48 11.20 5.03
N VAL A 288 27.31 10.66 5.38
CA VAL A 288 27.22 9.35 6.05
C VAL A 288 27.63 8.28 5.06
N ASP A 289 28.50 7.36 5.49
CA ASP A 289 28.96 6.27 4.64
C ASP A 289 27.80 5.35 4.23
N GLN A 290 27.93 4.75 3.05
CA GLN A 290 26.85 3.95 2.46
C GLN A 290 26.47 2.74 3.34
N ARG A 291 27.44 2.10 4.02
CA ARG A 291 27.19 0.90 4.83
C ARG A 291 26.36 1.25 6.06
N SER A 292 26.68 2.34 6.75
CA SER A 292 25.90 2.81 7.91
C SER A 292 24.49 3.22 7.49
N ALA A 293 24.36 3.93 6.35
CA ALA A 293 23.06 4.32 5.82
C ALA A 293 22.21 3.10 5.40
N ASP A 294 22.82 2.08 4.80
CA ASP A 294 22.19 0.81 4.45
C ASP A 294 21.74 0.01 5.68
N HIS A 295 22.56 -0.04 6.71
CA HIS A 295 22.21 -0.72 7.96
C HIS A 295 21.01 -0.05 8.65
N LEU A 296 21.04 1.28 8.80
CA LEU A 296 19.92 2.03 9.36
C LEU A 296 18.65 1.85 8.53
N TRP A 297 18.77 1.89 7.20
CA TRP A 297 17.65 1.63 6.31
C TRP A 297 17.04 0.24 6.57
N GLY A 298 17.86 -0.81 6.69
CA GLY A 298 17.40 -2.17 7.00
C GLY A 298 16.67 -2.26 8.34
N VAL A 299 17.19 -1.62 9.38
CA VAL A 299 16.54 -1.54 10.71
C VAL A 299 15.18 -0.84 10.59
N CYS A 300 15.09 0.29 9.90
CA CYS A 300 13.83 1.01 9.70
C CYS A 300 12.80 0.18 8.91
N VAL A 301 13.23 -0.57 7.89
CA VAL A 301 12.36 -1.49 7.14
C VAL A 301 11.81 -2.59 8.05
N ALA A 302 12.64 -3.19 8.90
CA ALA A 302 12.20 -4.20 9.86
C ALA A 302 11.20 -3.63 10.88
N MET A 303 11.48 -2.45 11.43
CA MET A 303 10.55 -1.75 12.33
C MET A 303 9.22 -1.41 11.65
N SER A 304 9.25 -1.07 10.36
CA SER A 304 8.03 -0.79 9.57
C SER A 304 7.12 -2.02 9.52
N ALA A 305 7.69 -3.23 9.40
CA ALA A 305 6.92 -4.47 9.40
C ALA A 305 6.28 -4.75 10.75
N ILE A 306 6.99 -4.48 11.85
CA ILE A 306 6.46 -4.62 13.23
C ILE A 306 5.27 -3.68 13.43
N VAL A 307 5.40 -2.42 13.06
CA VAL A 307 4.32 -1.43 13.18
C VAL A 307 3.11 -1.82 12.33
N ALA A 308 3.31 -2.21 11.08
CA ALA A 308 2.23 -2.65 10.19
C ALA A 308 1.50 -3.88 10.75
N ALA A 309 2.23 -4.87 11.25
CA ALA A 309 1.66 -6.06 11.87
C ALA A 309 0.85 -5.72 13.12
N ALA A 310 1.36 -4.82 13.98
CA ALA A 310 0.68 -4.37 15.19
C ALA A 310 -0.64 -3.63 14.87
N ILE A 311 -0.63 -2.73 13.90
CA ILE A 311 -1.84 -2.02 13.43
C ILE A 311 -2.89 -3.02 12.97
N VAL A 312 -2.50 -3.93 12.07
CA VAL A 312 -3.45 -4.86 11.46
C VAL A 312 -3.94 -5.92 12.44
N ALA A 313 -3.10 -6.37 13.38
CA ALA A 313 -3.54 -7.20 14.49
C ALA A 313 -4.64 -6.51 15.31
N GLY A 314 -4.46 -5.22 15.63
CA GLY A 314 -5.48 -4.41 16.29
C GLY A 314 -6.78 -4.30 15.47
N MET A 315 -6.68 -4.06 14.16
CA MET A 315 -7.84 -4.01 13.27
C MET A 315 -8.57 -5.35 13.14
N CYS A 316 -7.86 -6.47 13.26
CA CYS A 316 -8.43 -7.82 13.29
C CYS A 316 -8.95 -8.25 14.67
N GLY A 317 -8.88 -7.40 15.69
CA GLY A 317 -9.48 -7.65 17.00
C GLY A 317 -8.51 -7.98 18.14
N VAL A 318 -7.20 -8.04 17.89
CA VAL A 318 -6.21 -8.24 18.96
C VAL A 318 -6.20 -7.04 19.91
N ARG A 319 -6.15 -7.29 21.23
CA ARG A 319 -6.12 -6.23 22.26
C ARG A 319 -4.98 -6.44 23.25
N ILE A 320 -4.25 -5.37 23.57
CA ILE A 320 -3.24 -5.35 24.64
C ILE A 320 -3.97 -4.97 25.93
N GLY A 321 -4.30 -5.95 26.76
CA GLY A 321 -5.08 -5.78 27.99
C GLY A 321 -6.14 -6.86 28.23
N ALA A 322 -6.53 -7.62 27.20
CA ALA A 322 -7.45 -8.75 27.32
C ALA A 322 -6.84 -10.01 27.99
N LEU A 323 -5.61 -9.91 28.52
CA LEU A 323 -5.02 -10.88 29.45
C LEU A 323 -5.30 -10.52 30.92
N ALA A 324 -6.10 -9.47 31.17
CA ALA A 324 -6.56 -9.05 32.48
C ALA A 324 -8.10 -8.94 32.50
N SER A 325 -8.79 -10.03 32.14
CA SER A 325 -10.20 -10.27 32.46
C SER A 325 -10.51 -11.75 32.37
#